data_AF-A0A656G318-F1
#
_entry.id   AF-A0A656G318-F1
#
_cell.length_a   1.000
_cell.length_b   1.000
_cell.length_c   1.000
_cell.angle_alpha   90.00
_cell.angle_beta   90.00
_cell.angle_gamma   90.00
#
_symmetry.space_group_name_H-M   'P 1'
#
loop_
_entity.id
_entity.type
_entity.pdbx_description
1 polymer ?
#
loop_
_entity_poly.entity_id
_entity_poly.type
_entity_poly.pdbx_seq_one_letter_code
_entity_poly.pdbx_strand_id
1 'polypeptide(L)'
;MTDTRNPPRKKPQRPAKPAAPREKATLHPRNRHQGHYDFPKLIKSSPELAAFVILNPYGKQSIDFANPQAGRVFNRALLKAFYGIAHWDIPADYLCPPIPGRADYLHFLADLLAEDNEGVIPRGASIKALDIGTGANCIYPLLGHSDYGWHFVGSDIDSTAIAAATTIIKANGLSKAISVRQQDNRQQILLGLL
;
A
#
# COMPACT_ATOMS: atom_id res chain seq x y z
N MET A 1 -13.97 -40.48 19.54
CA MET A 1 -14.01 -40.18 18.09
C MET A 1 -15.44 -39.83 17.72
N THR A 2 -15.78 -38.56 17.58
CA THR A 2 -17.02 -38.12 16.93
C THR A 2 -16.71 -36.85 16.14
N ASP A 3 -16.53 -37.07 14.84
CA ASP A 3 -16.34 -36.09 13.77
C ASP A 3 -17.67 -35.36 13.50
N THR A 4 -17.80 -34.10 13.94
CA THR A 4 -18.94 -33.23 13.62
C THR A 4 -18.61 -32.30 12.47
N ARG A 5 -18.65 -32.84 11.24
CA ARG A 5 -18.61 -32.03 10.01
C ARG A 5 -19.88 -31.18 9.91
N ASN A 6 -19.72 -29.85 9.90
CA ASN A 6 -20.79 -28.91 9.60
C ASN A 6 -21.35 -29.16 8.18
N PRO A 7 -22.67 -29.03 7.97
CA PRO A 7 -23.27 -29.20 6.65
C PRO A 7 -22.83 -28.09 5.68
N PRO A 8 -22.72 -28.40 4.36
CA PRO A 8 -22.30 -27.42 3.37
C PRO A 8 -23.32 -26.28 3.24
N ARG A 9 -22.81 -25.04 3.20
CA ARG A 9 -23.63 -23.83 2.98
C ARG A 9 -24.41 -23.95 1.67
N LYS A 10 -25.74 -23.86 1.75
CA LYS A 10 -26.62 -23.76 0.57
C LYS A 10 -26.30 -22.47 -0.20
N LYS A 11 -26.05 -22.60 -1.50
CA LYS A 11 -25.88 -21.45 -2.40
C LYS A 11 -27.18 -20.62 -2.44
N PRO A 12 -27.09 -19.28 -2.43
CA PRO A 12 -28.27 -18.43 -2.51
C PRO A 12 -29.01 -18.66 -3.85
N GLN A 13 -30.29 -19.00 -3.79
CA GLN A 13 -31.15 -19.37 -4.92
C GLN A 13 -31.81 -18.17 -5.64
N ARG A 14 -31.42 -16.93 -5.33
CA ARG A 14 -31.95 -15.74 -6.01
C ARG A 14 -30.88 -15.12 -6.90
N PRO A 15 -31.17 -14.85 -8.19
CA PRO A 15 -30.29 -14.01 -8.99
C PRO A 15 -30.21 -12.63 -8.31
N ALA A 16 -28.99 -12.21 -7.99
CA ALA A 16 -28.76 -10.87 -7.47
C ALA A 16 -29.25 -9.86 -8.50
N LYS A 17 -30.11 -8.93 -8.09
CA LYS A 17 -30.48 -7.79 -8.94
C LYS A 17 -29.19 -7.06 -9.33
N PRO A 18 -28.98 -6.68 -10.60
CA PRO A 18 -27.87 -5.84 -10.98
C PRO A 18 -27.90 -4.59 -10.10
N ALA A 19 -26.85 -4.36 -9.32
CA ALA A 19 -26.70 -3.10 -8.62
C ALA A 19 -26.70 -1.99 -9.67
N ALA A 20 -27.35 -0.86 -9.37
CA ALA A 20 -27.25 0.33 -10.22
C ALA A 20 -25.77 0.62 -10.51
N PRO A 21 -25.41 1.11 -11.71
CA PRO A 21 -24.04 1.48 -12.02
C PRO A 21 -23.56 2.47 -10.95
N ARG A 22 -22.64 2.03 -10.08
CA ARG A 22 -21.95 2.96 -9.21
C ARG A 22 -21.17 3.91 -10.12
N GLU A 23 -21.23 5.21 -9.87
CA GLU A 23 -20.30 6.14 -10.48
C GLU A 23 -18.90 5.55 -10.32
N LYS A 24 -18.13 5.52 -11.42
CA LYS A 24 -16.77 4.95 -11.38
C LYS A 24 -16.01 5.72 -10.32
N ALA A 25 -15.66 5.06 -9.22
CA ALA A 25 -14.80 5.64 -8.20
C ALA A 25 -13.48 6.02 -8.88
N THR A 26 -13.29 7.32 -9.10
CA THR A 26 -12.04 7.86 -9.63
C THR A 26 -11.06 8.00 -8.48
N LEU A 27 -9.79 7.74 -8.73
CA LEU A 27 -8.74 8.05 -7.78
C LEU A 27 -8.77 9.55 -7.46
N HIS A 28 -8.35 9.90 -6.26
CA HIS A 28 -8.19 11.26 -5.78
C HIS A 28 -7.42 12.13 -6.80
N PRO A 29 -7.80 13.40 -7.05
CA PRO A 29 -7.16 14.25 -8.06
C PRO A 29 -5.64 14.40 -7.93
N ARG A 30 -5.11 14.37 -6.70
CA ARG A 30 -3.66 14.42 -6.41
C ARG A 30 -2.92 13.09 -6.63
N ASN A 31 -3.63 12.00 -6.90
CA ASN A 31 -3.03 10.69 -7.10
C ASN A 31 -2.18 10.66 -8.38
N ARG A 32 -0.92 10.24 -8.28
CA ARG A 32 0.02 10.17 -9.43
C ARG A 32 -0.33 9.06 -10.41
N HIS A 33 -1.17 8.11 -9.99
CA HIS A 33 -1.49 6.87 -10.71
C HIS A 33 -2.77 6.95 -11.56
N GLN A 34 -3.08 8.15 -12.04
CA GLN A 34 -4.20 8.39 -12.94
C GLN A 34 -3.88 7.86 -14.34
N GLY A 35 -4.88 7.30 -15.03
CA GLY A 35 -4.75 6.88 -16.42
C GLY A 35 -3.91 5.61 -16.63
N HIS A 36 -3.10 5.60 -17.70
CA HIS A 36 -2.30 4.45 -18.10
C HIS A 36 -0.81 4.71 -17.87
N TYR A 37 -0.07 3.65 -17.51
CA TYR A 37 1.37 3.74 -17.30
C TYR A 37 2.17 3.65 -18.60
N ASP A 38 3.25 4.43 -18.65
CA ASP A 38 4.31 4.30 -19.64
C ASP A 38 5.25 3.15 -19.23
N PHE A 39 4.92 1.94 -19.70
CA PHE A 39 5.73 0.74 -19.43
C PHE A 39 7.17 0.85 -19.95
N PRO A 40 7.44 1.36 -21.18
CA PRO A 40 8.81 1.60 -21.61
C PRO A 40 9.63 2.44 -20.61
N LYS A 41 9.06 3.51 -20.06
CA LYS A 41 9.71 4.34 -19.05
C LYS A 41 9.92 3.58 -17.72
N LEU A 42 8.93 2.81 -17.27
CA LEU A 42 9.04 2.00 -16.06
C LEU A 42 10.08 0.87 -16.19
N ILE A 43 10.12 0.19 -17.33
CA ILE A 43 11.09 -0.86 -17.63
C ILE A 43 12.51 -0.28 -17.64
N LYS A 44 12.70 0.94 -18.18
CA LYS A 44 14.01 1.59 -18.17
C LYS A 44 14.57 1.77 -16.74
N SER A 45 13.70 2.04 -15.76
CA SER A 45 14.12 2.19 -14.36
C SER A 45 14.12 0.87 -13.57
N SER A 46 13.33 -0.12 -14.00
CA SER A 46 13.19 -1.45 -13.37
C SER A 46 13.13 -2.54 -14.46
N PRO A 47 14.28 -2.95 -15.01
CA PRO A 47 14.34 -3.85 -16.17
C PRO A 47 13.63 -5.19 -15.98
N GLU A 48 13.60 -5.70 -14.75
CA GLU A 48 12.90 -6.94 -14.39
C GLU A 48 11.39 -6.90 -14.70
N LEU A 49 10.80 -5.70 -14.79
CA LEU A 49 9.38 -5.53 -15.12
C LEU A 49 9.06 -6.05 -16.52
N ALA A 50 10.01 -6.01 -17.45
CA ALA A 50 9.79 -6.42 -18.85
C ALA A 50 9.29 -7.86 -18.95
N ALA A 51 9.76 -8.75 -18.07
CA ALA A 51 9.36 -10.17 -18.04
C ALA A 51 7.90 -10.39 -17.63
N PHE A 52 7.25 -9.37 -17.04
CA PHE A 52 5.89 -9.45 -16.51
C PHE A 52 4.87 -8.62 -17.30
N VAL A 53 5.32 -7.86 -18.31
CA VAL A 53 4.42 -7.07 -19.17
C VAL A 53 3.73 -7.99 -20.18
N ILE A 54 2.40 -7.91 -20.19
CA ILE A 54 1.53 -8.62 -21.12
C ILE A 54 0.73 -7.63 -21.96
N LEU A 55 0.10 -8.11 -23.03
CA LEU A 55 -0.95 -7.36 -23.71
C LEU A 55 -2.31 -7.79 -23.15
N ASN A 56 -3.15 -6.81 -22.81
CA ASN A 56 -4.53 -7.07 -22.43
C ASN A 56 -5.38 -7.42 -23.67
N PRO A 57 -6.65 -7.86 -23.50
CA PRO A 57 -7.52 -8.21 -24.62
C PRO A 57 -7.79 -7.08 -25.65
N TYR A 58 -7.44 -5.84 -25.32
CA TYR A 58 -7.57 -4.66 -26.18
C TYR A 58 -6.23 -4.26 -26.83
N GLY A 59 -5.19 -5.09 -26.73
CA GLY A 59 -3.87 -4.85 -27.32
C GLY A 59 -3.02 -3.81 -26.60
N LYS A 60 -3.40 -3.39 -25.37
CA LYS A 60 -2.63 -2.44 -24.56
C LYS A 60 -1.74 -3.17 -23.57
N GLN A 61 -0.55 -2.63 -23.31
CA GLN A 61 0.36 -3.16 -22.28
C GLN A 61 -0.30 -3.14 -20.89
N SER A 62 -0.09 -4.21 -20.13
CA SER A 62 -0.67 -4.44 -18.81
C SER A 62 0.18 -5.42 -18.01
N ILE A 63 -0.20 -5.65 -16.77
CA ILE A 63 0.34 -6.68 -15.88
C ILE A 63 -0.75 -7.71 -15.60
N ASP A 64 -0.36 -8.99 -15.48
CA ASP A 64 -1.23 -10.01 -14.90
C ASP A 64 -1.25 -9.89 -13.38
N PHE A 65 -2.27 -9.22 -12.83
CA PHE A 65 -2.40 -9.03 -11.39
C PHE A 65 -2.84 -10.29 -10.63
N ALA A 66 -3.18 -11.39 -11.32
CA ALA A 66 -3.38 -12.69 -10.68
C ALA A 66 -2.04 -13.36 -10.35
N ASN A 67 -0.95 -12.98 -11.02
CA ASN A 67 0.40 -13.42 -10.71
C ASN A 67 1.00 -12.55 -9.56
N PRO A 68 1.24 -13.13 -8.37
CA PRO A 68 1.75 -12.37 -7.23
C PRO A 68 3.13 -11.74 -7.47
N GLN A 69 4.00 -12.39 -8.25
CA GLN A 69 5.33 -11.87 -8.57
C GLN A 69 5.24 -10.68 -9.53
N ALA A 70 4.35 -10.77 -10.52
CA ALA A 70 4.12 -9.67 -11.46
C ALA A 70 3.62 -8.42 -10.72
N GLY A 71 2.66 -8.59 -9.80
CA GLY A 71 2.18 -7.51 -8.93
C GLY A 71 3.29 -6.91 -8.05
N ARG A 72 4.16 -7.74 -7.46
CA ARG A 72 5.29 -7.27 -6.63
C ARG A 72 6.27 -6.43 -7.42
N VAL A 73 6.74 -6.95 -8.56
CA VAL A 73 7.71 -6.26 -9.43
C VAL A 73 7.12 -4.95 -9.97
N PHE A 74 5.85 -4.96 -10.37
CA PHE A 74 5.17 -3.75 -10.82
C PHE A 74 5.06 -2.70 -9.71
N ASN A 75 4.60 -3.06 -8.52
CA ASN A 75 4.49 -2.13 -7.40
C ASN A 75 5.86 -1.58 -6.97
N ARG A 76 6.93 -2.40 -7.01
CA ARG A 76 8.30 -1.94 -6.79
C ARG A 76 8.73 -0.91 -7.84
N ALA A 77 8.43 -1.15 -9.11
CA ALA A 77 8.72 -0.20 -10.19
C ALA A 77 7.99 1.13 -10.00
N LEU A 78 6.72 1.11 -9.54
CA LEU A 78 5.96 2.31 -9.21
C LEU A 78 6.60 3.08 -8.04
N LEU A 79 6.95 2.38 -6.96
CA LEU A 79 7.60 2.95 -5.79
C LEU A 79 8.91 3.66 -6.14
N LYS A 80 9.74 3.02 -6.97
CA LYS A 80 10.99 3.60 -7.46
C LYS A 80 10.76 4.81 -8.35
N ALA A 81 9.86 4.70 -9.33
CA ALA A 81 9.66 5.73 -10.35
C ALA A 81 8.94 6.98 -9.81
N PHE A 82 8.01 6.81 -8.87
CA PHE A 82 7.13 7.90 -8.44
C PHE A 82 7.38 8.38 -7.01
N TYR A 83 8.00 7.59 -6.15
CA TYR A 83 8.15 7.92 -4.72
C TYR A 83 9.60 7.96 -4.24
N GLY A 84 10.56 7.68 -5.11
CA GLY A 84 11.98 7.65 -4.73
C GLY A 84 12.35 6.50 -3.80
N ILE A 85 11.49 5.48 -3.67
CA ILE A 85 11.74 4.30 -2.85
C ILE A 85 12.50 3.28 -3.70
N ALA A 86 13.82 3.28 -3.58
CA ALA A 86 14.72 2.43 -4.38
C ALA A 86 14.73 0.98 -3.91
N HIS A 87 14.61 0.75 -2.61
CA HIS A 87 14.69 -0.58 -2.00
C HIS A 87 13.37 -0.95 -1.35
N TRP A 88 12.60 -1.83 -1.99
CA TRP A 88 11.35 -2.32 -1.45
C TRP A 88 11.18 -3.81 -1.75
N ASP A 89 11.48 -4.63 -0.76
CA ASP A 89 11.31 -6.07 -0.82
C ASP A 89 10.56 -6.56 0.41
N ILE A 90 9.61 -7.45 0.18
CA ILE A 90 8.67 -7.92 1.19
C ILE A 90 8.67 -9.45 1.18
N PRO A 91 8.57 -10.12 2.35
CA PRO A 91 8.62 -11.58 2.36
C PRO A 91 7.43 -12.19 1.60
N ALA A 92 7.59 -13.43 1.10
CA ALA A 92 6.68 -14.05 0.13
C ALA A 92 5.23 -14.21 0.64
N ASP A 93 5.05 -14.43 1.95
CA ASP A 93 3.73 -14.66 2.54
C ASP A 93 3.04 -13.39 3.05
N TYR A 94 3.66 -12.22 2.84
CA TYR A 94 3.08 -10.94 3.24
C TYR A 94 2.32 -10.27 2.11
N LEU A 95 1.34 -9.47 2.49
CA LEU A 95 0.55 -8.68 1.57
C LEU A 95 1.45 -7.72 0.77
N CYS A 96 1.40 -7.85 -0.56
CA CYS A 96 1.86 -6.84 -1.51
C CYS A 96 0.72 -5.85 -1.79
N PRO A 97 0.75 -4.63 -1.23
CA PRO A 97 -0.37 -3.71 -1.39
C PRO A 97 -0.35 -3.05 -2.78
N PRO A 98 -1.52 -2.86 -3.43
CA PRO A 98 -1.60 -2.08 -4.65
C PRO A 98 -1.34 -0.60 -4.35
N ILE A 99 -0.26 -0.04 -4.89
CA ILE A 99 0.20 1.33 -4.58
C ILE A 99 -0.87 2.41 -4.83
N PRO A 100 -1.62 2.40 -5.96
CA PRO A 100 -2.57 3.47 -6.26
C PRO A 100 -3.62 3.69 -5.19
N GLY A 101 -4.21 2.61 -4.66
CA GLY A 101 -5.23 2.69 -3.61
C GLY A 101 -4.66 3.09 -2.25
N ARG A 102 -3.38 2.84 -1.98
CA ARG A 102 -2.73 3.26 -0.73
C ARG A 102 -2.38 4.75 -0.74
N ALA A 103 -1.91 5.25 -1.89
CA ALA A 103 -1.72 6.68 -2.10
C ALA A 103 -3.05 7.45 -2.01
N ASP A 104 -4.12 6.88 -2.57
CA ASP A 104 -5.45 7.48 -2.52
C ASP A 104 -5.92 7.78 -1.10
N TYR A 105 -5.75 6.80 -0.21
CA TYR A 105 -6.12 6.95 1.19
C TYR A 105 -5.34 8.10 1.86
N LEU A 106 -4.03 8.20 1.63
CA LEU A 106 -3.23 9.28 2.17
C LEU A 106 -3.65 10.65 1.64
N HIS A 107 -4.10 10.72 0.37
CA HIS A 107 -4.62 11.98 -0.16
C HIS A 107 -5.92 12.41 0.52
N PHE A 108 -6.84 11.48 0.82
CA PHE A 108 -8.04 11.81 1.59
C PHE A 108 -7.71 12.20 3.03
N LEU A 109 -6.73 11.54 3.68
CA LEU A 109 -6.26 11.96 5.01
C LEU A 109 -5.68 13.37 4.99
N ALA A 110 -4.97 13.73 3.92
CA ALA A 110 -4.43 15.08 3.76
C ALA A 110 -5.51 16.15 3.58
N ASP A 111 -6.64 15.84 2.93
CA ASP A 111 -7.79 16.75 2.88
C ASP A 111 -8.46 16.89 4.24
N LEU A 112 -8.68 15.77 4.94
CA LEU A 112 -9.26 15.80 6.28
C LEU A 112 -8.43 16.67 7.23
N LEU A 113 -7.10 16.54 7.19
CA LEU A 113 -6.22 17.40 7.99
C LEU A 113 -6.24 18.88 7.56
N ALA A 114 -6.59 19.16 6.30
CA ALA A 114 -6.71 20.53 5.80
C ALA A 114 -8.02 21.19 6.25
N GLU A 115 -9.10 20.42 6.44
CA GLU A 115 -10.39 20.94 6.94
C GLU A 115 -10.22 21.67 8.28
N ASP A 116 -9.41 21.09 9.18
CA ASP A 116 -9.08 21.66 10.49
C ASP A 116 -7.88 22.63 10.46
N ASN A 117 -7.36 22.96 9.27
CA ASN A 117 -6.18 23.80 9.08
C ASN A 117 -6.39 24.85 7.96
N GLU A 118 -7.55 25.53 8.00
CA GLU A 118 -7.91 26.63 7.09
C GLU A 118 -7.86 26.25 5.60
N GLY A 119 -8.10 24.98 5.28
CA GLY A 119 -8.00 24.43 3.92
C GLY A 119 -6.57 24.21 3.44
N VAL A 120 -5.56 24.41 4.29
CA VAL A 120 -4.14 24.21 3.95
C VAL A 120 -3.72 22.81 4.39
N ILE A 121 -3.20 22.01 3.47
CA ILE A 121 -2.67 20.67 3.81
C ILE A 121 -1.42 20.81 4.66
N PRO A 122 -1.39 20.29 5.90
CA PRO A 122 -0.20 20.33 6.71
C PRO A 122 0.86 19.35 6.18
N ARG A 123 2.14 19.75 6.25
CA ARG A 123 3.27 19.04 5.65
C ARG A 123 4.48 19.01 6.58
N GLY A 124 5.39 18.08 6.32
CA GLY A 124 6.67 17.98 7.03
C GLY A 124 6.56 17.34 8.42
N ALA A 125 7.61 17.53 9.22
CA ALA A 125 7.81 16.87 10.52
C ALA A 125 6.85 17.33 11.64
N SER A 126 6.07 18.39 11.40
CA SER A 126 5.01 18.82 12.32
C SER A 126 3.88 17.79 12.41
N ILE A 127 3.69 16.98 11.36
CA ILE A 127 2.72 15.89 11.34
C ILE A 127 3.42 14.59 11.71
N LYS A 128 2.98 14.00 12.82
CA LYS A 128 3.42 12.70 13.33
C LYS A 128 2.24 11.74 13.27
N ALA A 129 2.28 10.82 12.32
CA ALA A 129 1.24 9.83 12.12
C ALA A 129 1.61 8.49 12.77
N LEU A 130 0.61 7.81 13.32
CA LEU A 130 0.72 6.44 13.80
C LEU A 130 0.04 5.52 12.79
N ASP A 131 0.78 4.56 12.23
CA ASP A 131 0.27 3.53 11.34
C ASP A 131 0.15 2.20 12.10
N ILE A 132 -1.07 1.73 12.33
CA ILE A 132 -1.36 0.53 13.13
C ILE A 132 -1.55 -0.67 12.19
N GLY A 133 -0.71 -1.69 12.35
CA GLY A 133 -0.63 -2.80 11.39
C GLY A 133 0.10 -2.38 10.12
N THR A 134 1.26 -1.73 10.28
CA THR A 134 2.06 -1.20 9.17
C THR A 134 2.54 -2.30 8.20
N GLY A 135 2.62 -3.54 8.70
CA GLY A 135 2.99 -4.72 7.93
C GLY A 135 4.44 -4.70 7.44
N ALA A 136 4.85 -5.81 6.83
CA ALA A 136 6.19 -5.96 6.27
C ALA A 136 6.49 -4.94 5.14
N ASN A 137 5.46 -4.37 4.53
CA ASN A 137 5.58 -3.45 3.40
C ASN A 137 5.77 -1.98 3.79
N CYS A 138 5.41 -1.59 5.03
CA CYS A 138 5.51 -0.23 5.55
C CYS A 138 4.92 0.85 4.62
N ILE A 139 3.83 0.53 3.90
CA ILE A 139 3.48 1.31 2.71
C ILE A 139 2.98 2.73 3.03
N TYR A 140 2.15 2.90 4.07
CA TYR A 140 1.61 4.21 4.40
C TYR A 140 2.70 5.19 4.88
N PRO A 141 3.63 4.79 5.76
CA PRO A 141 4.76 5.63 6.12
C PRO A 141 5.60 6.07 4.92
N LEU A 142 5.92 5.15 4.01
CA LEU A 142 6.76 5.44 2.84
C LEU A 142 6.08 6.45 1.90
N LEU A 143 4.82 6.19 1.55
CA LEU A 143 4.07 7.06 0.65
C LEU A 143 3.76 8.42 1.29
N GLY A 144 3.32 8.42 2.56
CA GLY A 144 2.97 9.64 3.28
C GLY A 144 4.18 10.55 3.49
N HIS A 145 5.34 9.97 3.79
CA HIS A 145 6.58 10.73 3.83
C HIS A 145 6.95 11.29 2.45
N SER A 146 6.84 10.49 1.39
CA SER A 146 7.19 10.93 0.04
C SER A 146 6.27 12.06 -0.49
N ASP A 147 4.96 11.98 -0.25
CA ASP A 147 4.00 12.95 -0.79
C ASP A 147 3.85 14.20 0.09
N TYR A 148 4.01 14.05 1.41
CA TYR A 148 3.68 15.10 2.38
C TYR A 148 4.80 15.45 3.36
N GLY A 149 5.89 14.69 3.39
CA GLY A 149 7.00 14.89 4.34
C GLY A 149 6.65 14.53 5.78
N TRP A 150 5.50 13.90 6.02
CA TRP A 150 5.05 13.51 7.35
C TRP A 150 6.05 12.54 7.99
N HIS A 151 6.08 12.54 9.32
CA HIS A 151 6.83 11.59 10.11
C HIS A 151 5.90 10.50 10.63
N PHE A 152 6.41 9.28 10.76
CA PHE A 152 5.61 8.12 11.08
C PHE A 152 6.23 7.26 12.17
N VAL A 153 5.36 6.75 13.02
CA VAL A 153 5.60 5.54 13.82
C VAL A 153 4.69 4.46 13.23
N GLY A 154 5.26 3.40 12.68
CA GLY A 154 4.52 2.20 12.33
C GLY A 154 4.50 1.23 13.51
N SER A 155 3.41 0.48 13.67
CA SER A 155 3.33 -0.60 14.65
C SER A 155 2.83 -1.88 14.02
N ASP A 156 3.33 -3.01 14.52
CA ASP A 156 2.87 -4.33 14.14
C ASP A 156 3.11 -5.32 15.28
N ILE A 157 2.33 -6.40 15.30
CA ILE A 157 2.44 -7.48 16.27
C ILE A 157 3.41 -8.57 15.80
N ASP A 158 3.67 -8.63 14.49
CA ASP A 158 4.53 -9.64 13.87
C ASP A 158 5.97 -9.14 13.77
N SER A 159 6.88 -9.81 14.47
CA SER A 159 8.31 -9.48 14.48
C SER A 159 8.97 -9.58 13.11
N THR A 160 8.49 -10.46 12.22
CA THR A 160 8.99 -10.58 10.85
C THR A 160 8.56 -9.38 10.01
N ALA A 161 7.32 -8.89 10.22
CA ALA A 161 6.86 -7.65 9.60
C ALA A 161 7.69 -6.45 10.06
N ILE A 162 7.97 -6.35 11.37
CA ILE A 162 8.83 -5.30 11.95
C ILE A 162 10.24 -5.34 11.37
N ALA A 163 10.85 -6.52 11.24
CA ALA A 163 12.20 -6.67 10.70
C ALA A 163 12.27 -6.26 9.22
N ALA A 164 11.28 -6.68 8.41
CA ALA A 164 11.19 -6.30 7.00
C ALA A 164 10.98 -4.78 6.84
N ALA A 165 10.02 -4.19 7.56
CA ALA A 165 9.77 -2.75 7.53
C ALA A 165 11.00 -1.95 7.96
N THR A 166 11.68 -2.37 9.03
CA THR A 166 12.94 -1.74 9.49
C THR A 166 14.01 -1.76 8.41
N THR A 167 14.14 -2.88 7.70
CA THR A 167 15.11 -3.04 6.61
C THR A 167 14.79 -2.10 5.45
N ILE A 168 13.52 -2.03 5.02
CA ILE A 168 13.07 -1.10 3.98
C ILE A 168 13.36 0.36 4.38
N ILE A 169 13.01 0.76 5.60
CA ILE A 169 13.24 2.13 6.09
C ILE A 169 14.73 2.49 6.04
N LYS A 170 15.58 1.60 6.57
CA LYS A 170 17.04 1.81 6.60
C LYS A 170 17.64 1.87 5.19
N ALA A 171 17.24 0.95 4.31
CA ALA A 171 17.75 0.87 2.95
C ALA A 171 17.41 2.12 2.11
N ASN A 172 16.34 2.83 2.45
CA ASN A 172 15.97 4.10 1.79
C ASN A 172 16.41 5.35 2.57
N GLY A 173 17.19 5.20 3.66
CA GLY A 173 17.69 6.34 4.43
C GLY A 173 16.61 7.11 5.22
N LEU A 174 15.47 6.49 5.49
CA LEU A 174 14.29 7.15 6.06
C LEU A 174 14.19 7.07 7.59
N SER A 175 15.20 6.53 8.28
CA SER A 175 15.16 6.28 9.73
C SER A 175 15.01 7.52 10.61
N LYS A 176 15.23 8.73 10.07
CA LYS A 176 14.96 9.99 10.78
C LYS A 176 13.48 10.38 10.80
N ALA A 177 12.73 9.95 9.78
CA ALA A 177 11.33 10.33 9.60
C ALA A 177 10.36 9.18 9.89
N ILE A 178 10.81 7.93 9.72
CA ILE A 178 9.98 6.73 9.89
C ILE A 178 10.65 5.79 10.88
N SER A 179 9.90 5.37 11.89
CA SER A 179 10.29 4.33 12.84
C SER A 179 9.21 3.25 12.92
N VAL A 180 9.57 2.05 13.38
CA VAL A 180 8.61 0.99 13.65
C VAL A 180 8.79 0.43 15.05
N ARG A 181 7.69 0.03 15.68
CA ARG A 181 7.65 -0.53 17.04
C ARG A 181 6.83 -1.82 17.04
N GLN A 182 7.37 -2.86 17.67
CA GLN A 182 6.63 -4.11 17.88
C GLN A 182 5.63 -3.94 19.02
N GLN A 183 4.44 -4.51 18.88
CA GLN A 183 3.46 -4.66 19.95
C GLN A 183 3.27 -6.15 20.25
N ASP A 184 3.88 -6.63 21.32
CA ASP A 184 3.82 -8.06 21.67
C ASP A 184 2.42 -8.49 22.16
N ASN A 185 1.68 -7.56 22.74
CA ASN A 185 0.35 -7.78 23.25
C ASN A 185 -0.70 -7.20 22.30
N ARG A 186 -1.50 -8.07 21.67
CA ARG A 186 -2.56 -7.67 20.72
C ARG A 186 -3.68 -6.81 21.33
N GLN A 187 -3.83 -6.82 22.65
CA GLN A 187 -4.78 -5.97 23.36
C GLN A 187 -4.22 -4.57 23.64
N GLN A 188 -2.91 -4.38 23.52
CA GLN A 188 -2.25 -3.08 23.66
C GLN A 188 -2.10 -2.47 22.26
N ILE A 189 -3.04 -1.60 21.90
CA ILE A 189 -3.07 -0.97 20.57
C ILE A 189 -2.24 0.31 20.55
N LEU A 190 -2.23 1.08 21.64
CA LEU A 190 -1.58 2.40 21.73
C LEU A 190 -0.50 2.48 22.81
N LEU A 191 -0.45 1.51 23.73
CA LEU A 191 0.41 1.58 24.91
C LEU A 191 1.88 1.37 24.51
N GLY A 192 2.75 2.35 24.83
CA GLY A 192 4.17 2.30 24.50
C GLY A 192 4.51 2.72 23.05
N LEU A 193 3.53 3.18 22.26
CA LEU A 193 3.73 3.62 20.88
C LEU A 193 3.90 5.14 20.72
N LEU A 194 3.40 5.93 21.66
CA LEU A 194 3.47 7.39 21.67
C LEU A 194 4.46 7.88 22.73
#